data_AF-O42599-F1
#
_entry.id   AF-O42599-F1
#
_cell.length_a   1.000
_cell.length_b   1.000
_cell.length_c   1.000
_cell.angle_alpha   90.00
_cell.angle_beta   90.00
_cell.angle_gamma   90.00
#
_symmetry.space_group_name_H-M   'P 1'
#
loop_
_entity.id
_entity.type
_entity.pdbx_description
1 polymer ?
#
loop_
_entity_poly.entity_id
_entity_poly.type
_entity_poly.pdbx_seq_one_letter_code
_entity_poly.pdbx_strand_id
1 'polypeptide(L)' 'MSATESCAKNVQYRVDHLLSAVENELQAGSEKGDPTEKELKVSLQERDLWTRFKELTNEMIVTKNGR' A
#
# COMPACT_ATOMS: atom_id res chain seq x y z
N MET A 1 -16.86 31.05 -22.30
CA MET A 1 -16.84 29.69 -21.70
C MET A 1 -15.36 29.36 -21.46
N SER A 2 -14.73 30.01 -20.50
CA SER A 2 -14.66 29.76 -19.04
C SER A 2 -13.32 29.09 -18.71
N ALA A 3 -12.33 29.92 -18.32
CA ALA A 3 -11.02 29.45 -17.85
C ALA A 3 -11.14 28.49 -16.64
N THR A 4 -12.30 28.49 -15.99
CA THR A 4 -12.71 27.60 -14.91
C THR A 4 -12.84 26.12 -15.34
N GLU A 5 -13.26 25.82 -16.57
CA GLU A 5 -13.32 24.43 -17.07
C GLU A 5 -11.94 23.83 -17.37
N SER A 6 -10.96 24.66 -17.74
CA SER A 6 -9.58 24.22 -17.99
C SER A 6 -8.85 23.84 -16.69
N CYS A 7 -9.09 24.61 -15.62
CA CYS A 7 -8.55 24.34 -14.29
C CYS A 7 -9.05 23.00 -13.73
N ALA A 8 -10.35 22.72 -13.86
CA ALA A 8 -10.95 21.47 -13.39
C ALA A 8 -10.40 20.23 -14.13
N LYS A 9 -10.18 20.33 -15.45
CA LYS A 9 -9.57 19.25 -16.25
C LYS A 9 -8.11 18.97 -15.86
N ASN A 10 -7.36 20.02 -15.49
CA ASN A 10 -5.97 19.87 -15.04
C ASN A 10 -5.88 19.17 -13.67
N VAL A 11 -6.80 19.49 -12.75
CA VAL A 11 -6.90 18.82 -11.46
C VAL A 11 -7.31 17.35 -11.63
N GLN A 12 -8.31 17.07 -12.46
CA GLN A 12 -8.74 15.70 -12.77
C GLN A 12 -7.57 14.86 -13.33
N TYR A 13 -6.84 15.38 -14.31
CA TYR A 13 -5.69 14.69 -14.91
C TYR A 13 -4.59 14.37 -13.89
N ARG A 14 -4.34 15.28 -12.93
CA ARG A 14 -3.35 15.03 -11.87
C ARG A 14 -3.82 13.96 -10.89
N VAL A 15 -5.11 13.94 -10.55
CA VAL A 15 -5.68 12.90 -9.68
C VAL A 15 -5.60 11.53 -10.36
N ASP A 16 -6.00 11.43 -11.63
CA ASP A 16 -5.96 10.18 -12.38
C ASP A 16 -4.51 9.66 -12.51
N HIS A 17 -3.55 10.55 -12.74
CA HIS A 17 -2.14 10.18 -12.79
C HIS A 17 -1.62 9.64 -11.45
N LEU A 18 -2.01 10.26 -10.33
CA LEU A 18 -1.63 9.78 -9.00
C LEU A 18 -2.25 8.41 -8.69
N LEU A 19 -3.52 8.20 -9.06
CA LEU A 19 -4.19 6.92 -8.88
C LEU A 19 -3.50 5.81 -9.70
N SER A 20 -3.13 6.08 -10.95
CA SER A 20 -2.40 5.13 -11.79
C SER A 20 -1.01 4.78 -11.25
N ALA A 21 -0.31 5.75 -10.64
CA ALA A 21 1.01 5.51 -10.05
C ALA A 21 0.90 4.60 -8.82
N VAL A 22 -0.12 4.81 -7.98
CA VAL A 22 -0.39 3.96 -6.81
C VAL A 22 -0.80 2.55 -7.23
N GLU A 23 -1.64 2.43 -8.26
CA GLU A 23 -2.08 1.13 -8.80
C GLU A 23 -0.91 0.34 -9.40
N ASN A 24 0.00 1.02 -10.12
CA ASN A 24 1.24 0.43 -10.62
C ASN A 24 2.19 -0.02 -9.50
N GLU A 25 2.37 0.77 -8.43
CA GLU A 25 3.21 0.38 -7.30
C GLU A 25 2.62 -0.81 -6.54
N LEU A 26 1.29 -0.87 -6.40
CA LEU A 26 0.59 -2.01 -5.80
C LEU A 26 0.79 -3.29 -6.61
N GLN A 27 0.83 -3.19 -7.94
CA GLN A 27 1.06 -4.33 -8.85
C GLN A 27 2.55 -4.70 -8.95
N ALA A 28 3.46 -3.72 -8.94
CA ALA A 28 4.90 -3.93 -9.02
C ALA A 28 5.47 -4.71 -7.83
N GLY A 29 4.81 -4.66 -6.66
CA GLY A 29 5.15 -5.50 -5.50
C GLY A 29 4.92 -7.01 -5.73
N SER A 30 4.13 -7.40 -6.73
CA SER A 30 3.78 -8.80 -6.99
C SER A 30 4.62 -9.48 -8.08
N GLU A 31 5.24 -8.72 -9.00
CA GLU A 31 5.93 -9.29 -10.18
C GLU A 31 7.46 -9.07 -10.18
N LYS A 32 7.99 -8.25 -9.25
CA LYS A 32 9.43 -7.91 -9.17
C LYS A 32 10.23 -8.84 -8.24
N GLY A 33 9.80 -10.09 -8.09
CA GLY A 33 10.52 -11.10 -7.31
C GLY A 33 11.46 -11.95 -8.16
N ASP A 34 12.52 -12.47 -7.57
CA ASP A 34 13.32 -13.53 -8.20
C ASP A 34 12.39 -14.72 -8.52
N PRO A 35 12.48 -15.39 -9.70
CA PRO A 35 11.68 -16.57 -10.00
C PRO A 35 11.67 -17.63 -8.89
N THR A 36 12.74 -17.72 -8.10
CA THR A 36 12.87 -18.62 -6.95
C THR A 36 12.02 -18.20 -5.73
N GLU A 37 11.64 -16.93 -5.60
CA GLU A 37 10.76 -16.46 -4.52
C GLU A 37 9.33 -17.01 -4.66
N LYS A 38 8.91 -17.37 -5.88
CA LYS A 38 7.59 -17.96 -6.15
C LYS A 38 7.39 -19.31 -5.47
N GLU A 39 8.48 -20.03 -5.17
CA GLU A 39 8.43 -21.34 -4.52
C GLU A 39 8.52 -21.24 -2.99
N LEU A 40 8.84 -20.05 -2.46
CA LEU A 40 8.97 -19.84 -1.02
C LEU A 40 7.59 -19.84 -0.35
N LYS A 41 7.44 -20.66 0.68
CA LYS A 41 6.25 -20.70 1.53
C LYS A 41 6.54 -19.99 2.84
N VAL A 42 5.89 -18.86 3.06
CA VAL A 42 5.94 -18.14 4.33
C VAL A 42 4.68 -18.42 5.13
N SER A 43 4.84 -18.69 6.43
CA SER A 43 3.72 -18.85 7.34
C SER A 43 3.86 -17.89 8.52
N LEU A 44 2.76 -17.23 8.87
CA LEU A 44 2.67 -16.38 10.04
C LEU A 44 2.41 -17.25 11.27
N GLN A 45 3.38 -17.32 12.18
CA GLN A 45 3.19 -17.94 13.48
C GLN A 45 2.17 -17.14 14.30
N GLU A 46 1.38 -17.84 15.14
CA GLU A 46 0.35 -17.23 15.99
C GLU A 46 -0.69 -16.39 15.21
N ARG A 47 -1.08 -16.87 14.03
CA ARG A 47 -2.00 -16.16 13.12
C ARG A 47 -3.27 -15.63 13.80
N ASP A 48 -3.87 -16.41 14.70
CA ASP A 48 -5.10 -16.00 15.39
C ASP A 48 -4.88 -14.81 16.33
N LEU A 49 -3.72 -14.77 17.01
CA LEU A 49 -3.33 -13.64 17.85
C LEU A 49 -3.16 -12.39 16.99
N TRP A 50 -2.40 -12.49 15.90
CA TRP A 50 -2.19 -11.37 14.98
C TRP A 50 -3.49 -10.89 14.32
N THR A 51 -4.43 -11.79 14.04
CA THR A 51 -5.74 -11.44 13.49
C THR A 51 -6.55 -10.60 14.48
N ARG A 52 -6.64 -11.04 15.74
CA ARG A 52 -7.31 -10.28 16.80
C ARG A 52 -6.61 -8.95 17.08
N PHE A 53 -5.28 -8.92 17.09
CA PHE A 53 -4.50 -7.71 17.30
C PHE A 53 -4.75 -6.67 16.19
N LYS A 54 -4.83 -7.13 14.93
CA LYS A 54 -5.18 -6.31 13.77
C LYS A 54 -6.59 -5.75 13.86
N GLU A 55 -7.56 -6.55 14.30
CA GLU A 55 -8.96 -6.13 14.45
C GLU A 55 -9.16 -5.09 15.55
N LEU A 56 -8.29 -5.05 16.56
CA LEU A 56 -8.37 -4.10 17.66
C LEU A 56 -7.69 -2.77 17.31
N THR A 57 -6.37 -2.72 17.14
CA THR A 57 -5.64 -1.46 16.86
C THR A 57 -4.36 -1.60 16.03
N ASN A 58 -3.71 -2.77 16.04
CA ASN A 58 -2.41 -2.98 15.41
C ASN A 58 -1.32 -1.96 15.81
N GLU A 59 -1.40 -1.40 17.02
CA GLU A 59 -0.51 -0.33 17.49
C GLU A 59 0.78 -0.88 18.10
N MET A 60 1.92 -0.48 17.54
CA MET A 60 3.24 -0.86 18.05
C MET A 60 3.84 0.26 18.87
N ILE A 61 4.15 -0.03 20.12
CA ILE A 61 4.71 0.97 21.00
C ILE A 61 6.20 1.16 20.64
N VAL A 62 6.71 2.40 20.67
CA VAL A 62 8.14 2.72 20.45
C VAL A 62 8.70 3.42 21.70
N THR A 63 9.96 3.17 22.07
CA THR A 63 10.68 4.00 23.07
C THR A 63 11.99 4.52 22.51
N LYS A 64 12.57 5.49 23.22
CA LYS A 64 13.95 5.96 23.03
C LYS A 64 14.99 4.82 23.04
N ASN A 65 14.75 3.74 23.78
CA ASN A 65 15.68 2.62 23.92
C ASN A 65 15.29 1.40 23.06
N GLY A 66 14.26 1.50 22.21
CA GLY A 66 13.65 0.36 21.53
C GLY A 66 12.59 -0.35 22.38
N ARG A 67 11.96 -1.38 21.81
CA ARG A 67 10.95 -2.22 22.48
C ARG A 67 11.30 -3.68 22.29
#